data_AF-A0A418ALP9-F1
#
_entry.id   AF-A0A418ALP9-F1
#
_cell.length_a   1.000
_cell.length_b   1.000
_cell.length_c   1.000
_cell.angle_alpha   90.00
_cell.angle_beta   90.00
_cell.angle_gamma   90.00
#
_symmetry.space_group_name_H-M   'P 1'
#
loop_
_entity.id
_entity.type
_entity.pdbx_description
1 polymer ?
#
loop_
_entity_poly.entity_id
_entity_poly.type
_entity_poly.pdbx_seq_one_letter_code
_entity_poly.pdbx_strand_id
1 'polypeptide(L)'
;MSCAHEHADHDHSHDHDHSHEAEDADGESLFQYIDTSKVRCLNALDEEHRTHPFKSAAHKKNKDTYLESNEDDPELIVYIPYVVLEEDVNVLDGSHHASSFTEAVNVKSICISGGEDGLHPKSVKFAGREDIDFTNATELPPLQKLELTEDFDAHIDYPLQYVDRDGNALPNL
;
A
#
# COMPACT_ATOMS: atom_id res chain seq x y z
N MET A 1 -19.24 -18.87 -71.90
CA MET A 1 -20.63 -18.85 -71.39
C MET A 1 -20.77 -19.97 -70.37
N SER A 2 -20.88 -19.62 -69.08
CA SER A 2 -21.67 -20.29 -68.04
C SER A 2 -21.49 -19.49 -66.74
N CYS A 3 -22.61 -18.98 -66.25
CA CYS A 3 -22.85 -18.26 -64.99
C CYS A 3 -22.99 -19.31 -63.84
N ALA A 4 -23.08 -19.07 -62.53
CA ALA A 4 -23.46 -17.93 -61.69
C ALA A 4 -23.14 -18.23 -60.18
N HIS A 5 -23.09 -17.17 -59.36
CA HIS A 5 -23.52 -16.99 -57.93
C HIS A 5 -22.98 -17.93 -56.82
N GLU A 6 -22.42 -17.48 -55.69
CA GLU A 6 -23.10 -16.89 -54.51
C GLU A 6 -22.08 -16.31 -53.47
N HIS A 7 -22.46 -15.17 -52.84
CA HIS A 7 -22.32 -14.72 -51.42
C HIS A 7 -21.04 -15.07 -50.60
N ALA A 8 -20.47 -14.24 -49.70
CA ALA A 8 -20.79 -12.97 -49.08
C ALA A 8 -19.50 -12.41 -48.43
N ASP A 9 -19.47 -11.09 -48.24
CA ASP A 9 -18.56 -10.32 -47.39
C ASP A 9 -18.06 -11.03 -46.13
N HIS A 10 -16.79 -10.81 -45.79
CA HIS A 10 -16.42 -10.26 -44.48
C HIS A 10 -14.94 -9.84 -44.48
N ASP A 11 -14.74 -8.55 -44.74
CA ASP A 11 -13.57 -7.77 -44.31
C ASP A 11 -13.61 -7.66 -42.79
N HIS A 12 -12.59 -8.17 -42.11
CA HIS A 12 -12.30 -7.81 -40.72
C HIS A 12 -10.81 -7.66 -40.54
N SER A 13 -10.35 -6.48 -40.94
CA SER A 13 -9.20 -5.80 -40.38
C SER A 13 -9.45 -5.55 -38.89
N HIS A 14 -8.96 -6.45 -38.03
CA HIS A 14 -8.90 -6.21 -36.59
C HIS A 14 -7.62 -5.46 -36.25
N ASP A 15 -7.69 -4.15 -36.47
CA ASP A 15 -6.85 -3.16 -35.79
C ASP A 15 -7.20 -3.24 -34.30
N HIS A 16 -6.45 -4.03 -33.56
CA HIS A 16 -6.48 -3.99 -32.10
C HIS A 16 -5.56 -2.86 -31.66
N ASP A 17 -6.11 -1.64 -31.69
CA ASP A 17 -5.67 -0.54 -30.83
C ASP A 17 -5.88 -0.98 -29.38
N HIS A 18 -4.90 -1.71 -28.86
CA HIS A 18 -4.69 -1.78 -27.43
C HIS A 18 -4.00 -0.48 -27.01
N SER A 19 -4.78 0.60 -26.95
CA SER A 19 -4.57 1.64 -25.96
C SER A 19 -4.81 1.01 -24.58
N HIS A 20 -3.86 0.19 -24.14
CA HIS A 20 -3.72 -0.11 -22.73
C HIS A 20 -3.14 1.16 -22.12
N GLU A 21 -4.07 2.06 -21.77
CA GLU A 21 -3.83 3.09 -20.77
C GLU A 21 -3.04 2.45 -19.63
N ALA A 22 -1.99 3.17 -19.22
CA ALA A 22 -0.93 2.73 -18.32
C ALA A 22 -1.37 1.56 -17.43
N GLU A 23 -0.69 0.42 -17.59
CA GLU A 23 -0.79 -0.71 -16.68
C GLU A 23 -0.82 -0.16 -15.24
N ASP A 24 -2.02 -0.14 -14.63
CA ASP A 24 -2.15 0.03 -13.19
C ASP A 24 -1.27 -1.07 -12.63
N ALA A 25 -0.13 -0.68 -12.06
CA ALA A 25 0.88 -1.60 -11.57
C ALA A 25 0.19 -2.68 -10.74
N ASP A 26 0.22 -3.90 -11.27
CA ASP A 26 -0.44 -5.11 -10.77
C ASP A 26 0.02 -5.40 -9.32
N GLY A 27 -0.70 -4.75 -8.41
CA GLY A 27 -0.42 -4.70 -6.99
C GLY A 27 -1.70 -4.24 -6.32
N GLU A 28 -2.45 -5.18 -5.78
CA GLU A 28 -3.65 -4.85 -5.02
C GLU A 28 -3.30 -3.87 -3.90
N SER A 29 -4.07 -2.78 -3.78
CA SER A 29 -3.86 -1.81 -2.72
C SER A 29 -4.00 -2.51 -1.37
N LEU A 30 -2.94 -2.47 -0.56
CA LEU A 30 -2.96 -3.09 0.76
C LEU A 30 -3.86 -2.37 1.77
N PHE A 31 -4.45 -1.24 1.35
CA PHE A 31 -5.41 -0.47 2.15
C PHE A 31 -6.53 -1.35 2.73
N GLN A 32 -7.03 -2.33 1.96
CA GLN A 32 -8.09 -3.24 2.42
C GLN A 32 -7.64 -4.19 3.56
N TYR A 33 -6.33 -4.44 3.67
CA TYR A 33 -5.75 -5.30 4.69
C TYR A 33 -5.28 -4.52 5.92
N ILE A 34 -5.51 -3.20 6.01
CA ILE A 34 -5.15 -2.41 7.21
C ILE A 34 -6.31 -2.47 8.21
N ASP A 35 -6.02 -2.87 9.45
CA ASP A 35 -6.98 -2.79 10.56
C ASP A 35 -7.05 -1.34 11.08
N THR A 36 -7.81 -0.49 10.39
CA THR A 36 -7.98 0.93 10.75
C THR A 36 -8.50 1.13 12.18
N SER A 37 -9.18 0.15 12.77
CA SER A 37 -9.69 0.22 14.14
C SER A 37 -8.59 0.17 15.20
N LYS A 38 -7.47 -0.48 14.89
CA LYS A 38 -6.31 -0.66 15.77
C LYS A 38 -5.14 0.25 15.42
N VAL A 39 -5.28 1.12 14.43
CA VAL A 39 -4.29 2.15 14.13
C VAL A 39 -4.10 3.03 15.36
N ARG A 40 -2.83 3.23 15.72
CA ARG A 40 -2.40 4.14 16.78
C ARG A 40 -1.46 5.18 16.18
N CYS A 41 -1.47 6.38 16.72
CA CYS A 41 -0.56 7.43 16.31
C CYS A 41 -0.04 8.18 17.56
N LEU A 42 1.22 8.56 17.56
CA LEU A 42 1.83 9.41 18.58
C LEU A 42 2.23 10.73 17.95
N ASN A 43 2.03 11.82 18.71
CA ASN A 43 2.29 13.20 18.30
C ASN A 43 1.48 13.70 17.09
N ALA A 44 0.29 13.12 16.85
CA ALA A 44 -0.68 13.71 15.95
C ALA A 44 -1.27 14.99 16.57
N LEU A 45 -1.47 16.03 15.76
CA LEU A 45 -2.22 17.22 16.19
C LEU A 45 -3.65 16.86 16.60
N ASP A 46 -4.27 15.97 15.83
CA ASP A 46 -5.61 15.44 16.09
C ASP A 46 -5.59 13.90 15.97
N GLU A 47 -5.81 13.22 17.10
CA GLU A 47 -5.77 11.75 17.16
C GLU A 47 -6.96 11.07 16.48
N GLU A 48 -8.06 11.80 16.25
CA GLU A 48 -9.22 11.31 15.51
C GLU A 48 -8.88 11.15 14.02
N HIS A 49 -7.93 11.94 13.51
CA HIS A 49 -7.45 11.91 12.14
C HIS A 49 -6.44 10.78 11.83
N ARG A 50 -6.10 9.93 12.80
CA ARG A 50 -5.08 8.88 12.63
C ARG A 50 -5.32 7.94 11.44
N THR A 51 -6.56 7.79 10.98
CA THR A 51 -6.92 6.94 9.84
C THR A 51 -7.04 7.68 8.50
N HIS A 52 -7.06 9.01 8.51
CA HIS A 52 -7.18 9.88 7.33
C HIS A 52 -6.10 9.74 6.26
N PRO A 53 -4.82 9.41 6.58
CA PRO A 53 -3.78 9.30 5.56
C PRO A 53 -3.88 7.99 4.77
N PHE A 54 -4.61 6.99 5.27
CA PHE A 54 -4.82 5.72 4.55
C PHE A 54 -5.91 5.89 3.49
N LYS A 55 -5.50 5.80 2.22
CA LYS A 55 -6.37 6.03 1.06
C LYS A 55 -6.20 4.88 0.07
N SER A 56 -7.29 4.55 -0.63
CA SER A 56 -7.21 3.66 -1.79
C SER A 56 -6.42 4.31 -2.93
N ALA A 57 -5.89 3.52 -3.86
CA ALA A 57 -5.16 4.03 -5.04
C ALA A 57 -5.94 5.11 -5.80
N ALA A 58 -7.26 4.95 -5.97
CA ALA A 58 -8.13 5.94 -6.63
C ALA A 58 -8.25 7.29 -5.88
N HIS A 59 -8.05 7.30 -4.55
CA HIS A 59 -8.22 8.48 -3.70
C HIS A 59 -6.89 9.01 -3.16
N LYS A 60 -5.74 8.47 -3.58
CA LYS A 60 -4.41 8.88 -3.07
C LYS A 60 -4.10 10.38 -3.26
N LYS A 61 -4.78 11.03 -4.22
CA LYS A 61 -4.68 12.47 -4.50
C LYS A 61 -5.62 13.35 -3.67
N ASN A 62 -6.54 12.74 -2.90
CA ASN A 62 -7.44 13.51 -2.05
C ASN A 62 -6.65 14.20 -0.95
N LYS A 63 -6.82 15.52 -0.78
CA LYS A 63 -6.13 16.32 0.25
C LYS A 63 -7.03 16.74 1.41
N ASP A 64 -8.33 16.44 1.33
CA ASP A 64 -9.31 16.81 2.36
C ASP A 64 -9.08 16.03 3.66
N THR A 65 -8.58 14.80 3.55
CA THR A 65 -8.22 13.97 4.70
C THR A 65 -6.70 13.88 4.82
N TYR A 66 -6.14 14.32 5.95
CA TYR A 66 -4.72 14.29 6.22
C TYR A 66 -4.45 14.07 7.71
N LEU A 67 -3.19 13.78 8.03
CA LEU A 67 -2.68 13.66 9.39
C LEU A 67 -1.51 14.61 9.54
N GLU A 68 -1.53 15.41 10.59
CA GLU A 68 -0.53 16.43 10.89
C GLU A 68 0.13 16.11 12.24
N SER A 69 1.42 16.38 12.37
CA SER A 69 2.11 16.32 13.65
C SER A 69 1.76 17.53 14.52
N ASN A 70 2.04 17.45 15.81
CA ASN A 70 1.86 18.58 16.72
C ASN A 70 2.68 19.80 16.27
N GLU A 71 2.20 21.02 16.55
CA GLU A 71 2.81 22.27 16.08
C GLU A 71 4.24 22.50 16.63
N ASP A 72 4.55 21.94 17.81
CA ASP A 72 5.85 22.10 18.47
C ASP A 72 6.90 21.08 18.02
N ASP A 73 6.47 19.94 17.46
CA ASP A 73 7.35 18.83 17.12
C ASP A 73 6.94 18.17 15.78
N PRO A 74 7.83 18.15 14.76
CA PRO A 74 7.52 17.62 13.44
C PRO A 74 7.62 16.09 13.33
N GLU A 75 7.94 15.36 14.42
CA GLU A 75 8.08 13.91 14.39
C GLU A 75 6.74 13.22 14.66
N LEU A 76 6.43 12.17 13.89
CA LEU A 76 5.19 11.41 14.02
C LEU A 76 5.50 9.92 14.05
N ILE A 77 4.84 9.16 14.93
CA ILE A 77 4.90 7.70 14.94
C ILE A 77 3.52 7.15 14.63
N VAL A 78 3.42 6.28 13.62
CA VAL A 78 2.15 5.64 13.22
C VAL A 78 2.32 4.14 13.29
N TYR A 79 1.42 3.47 14.03
CA TYR A 79 1.35 2.02 14.08
C TYR A 79 0.24 1.53 13.17
N ILE A 80 0.62 0.73 12.18
CA ILE A 80 -0.26 0.22 11.13
C ILE A 80 -0.38 -1.30 11.30
N PRO A 81 -1.41 -1.79 11.97
CA PRO A 81 -1.68 -3.22 12.04
C PRO A 81 -2.33 -3.71 10.73
N TYR A 82 -1.90 -4.87 10.25
CA TYR A 82 -2.56 -5.57 9.15
C TYR A 82 -3.57 -6.58 9.69
N VAL A 83 -4.75 -6.67 9.08
CA VAL A 83 -5.67 -7.79 9.31
C VAL A 83 -5.10 -9.02 8.62
N VAL A 84 -4.87 -10.07 9.40
CA VAL A 84 -4.76 -11.42 8.85
C VAL A 84 -6.19 -11.87 8.62
N LEU A 85 -6.61 -11.98 7.36
CA LEU A 85 -7.88 -12.59 7.04
C LEU A 85 -7.73 -14.09 7.28
N GLU A 86 -8.27 -14.60 8.39
CA GLU A 86 -8.46 -16.03 8.54
C GLU A 86 -9.64 -16.40 7.64
N GLU A 87 -9.39 -17.18 6.58
CA GLU A 87 -10.49 -17.77 5.81
C GLU A 87 -11.27 -18.70 6.73
N ASP A 88 -12.53 -18.36 6.99
CA ASP A 88 -13.44 -19.19 7.79
C ASP A 88 -13.70 -20.49 7.01
N VAL A 89 -12.88 -21.51 7.29
CA VAL A 89 -13.06 -22.85 6.72
C VAL A 89 -14.35 -23.41 7.30
N ASN A 90 -15.42 -23.37 6.52
CA ASN A 90 -16.68 -24.00 6.88
C ASN A 90 -16.47 -25.53 6.90
N VAL A 91 -16.19 -26.08 8.09
CA VAL A 91 -15.90 -27.50 8.31
C VAL A 91 -17.18 -28.31 8.16
N LEU A 92 -17.36 -28.97 7.02
CA LEU A 92 -18.41 -29.98 6.84
C LEU A 92 -17.89 -31.43 6.88
N ASP A 93 -16.59 -31.67 6.95
CA ASP A 93 -16.05 -33.03 7.05
C ASP A 93 -14.75 -33.04 7.86
N GLY A 94 -14.73 -33.79 8.96
CA GLY A 94 -13.75 -33.74 10.05
C GLY A 94 -12.33 -34.22 9.72
N SER A 95 -11.78 -33.91 8.55
CA SER A 95 -10.39 -34.16 8.21
C SER A 95 -9.53 -32.91 8.50
N HIS A 96 -8.82 -32.95 9.62
CA HIS A 96 -7.90 -31.91 10.07
C HIS A 96 -6.78 -31.63 9.07
N HIS A 97 -6.93 -30.56 8.31
CA HIS A 97 -5.80 -29.71 7.91
C HIS A 97 -6.32 -28.27 7.83
N ALA A 98 -6.54 -27.66 8.99
CA ALA A 98 -6.62 -26.21 9.10
C ALA A 98 -5.22 -25.68 8.76
N SER A 99 -4.96 -25.49 7.46
CA SER A 99 -3.79 -24.76 7.02
C SER A 99 -4.13 -23.30 7.20
N SER A 100 -3.71 -22.73 8.33
CA SER A 100 -3.72 -21.28 8.57
C SER A 100 -2.84 -20.62 7.52
N PHE A 101 -3.42 -20.30 6.36
CA PHE A 101 -2.77 -19.48 5.35
C PHE A 101 -2.80 -18.03 5.84
N THR A 102 -1.97 -17.73 6.84
CA THR A 102 -1.49 -16.36 7.01
C THR A 102 -0.50 -16.12 5.88
N GLU A 103 -0.99 -15.94 4.65
CA GLU A 103 -0.13 -15.44 3.59
C GLU A 103 0.34 -14.06 4.05
N ALA A 104 1.65 -13.96 4.32
CA ALA A 104 2.22 -12.72 4.80
C ALA A 104 2.00 -11.67 3.70
N VAL A 105 1.15 -10.68 3.97
CA VAL A 105 0.96 -9.56 3.03
C VAL A 105 2.32 -8.89 2.82
N ASN A 106 2.85 -9.03 1.62
CA ASN A 106 4.14 -8.42 1.28
C ASN A 106 3.89 -7.04 0.67
N VAL A 107 4.35 -6.00 1.37
CA VAL A 107 4.23 -4.63 0.89
C VAL A 107 5.36 -4.39 -0.12
N LYS A 108 5.03 -4.41 -1.42
CA LYS A 108 6.01 -4.16 -2.49
C LYS A 108 6.51 -2.71 -2.48
N SER A 109 5.61 -1.78 -2.21
CA SER A 109 5.88 -0.36 -2.26
C SER A 109 4.87 0.46 -1.45
N ILE A 110 5.24 1.70 -1.18
CA ILE A 110 4.40 2.66 -0.47
C ILE A 110 4.44 4.02 -1.16
N CYS A 111 3.28 4.64 -1.29
CA CYS A 111 3.17 6.03 -1.74
C CYS A 111 2.91 6.93 -0.53
N ILE A 112 3.73 7.97 -0.37
CA ILE A 112 3.62 8.95 0.72
C ILE A 112 3.63 10.33 0.09
N SER A 113 2.54 11.08 0.27
CA SER A 113 2.41 12.47 -0.16
C SER A 113 2.22 13.38 1.04
N GLY A 114 2.80 14.58 0.98
CA GLY A 114 2.82 15.55 2.07
C GLY A 114 2.08 16.85 1.75
N GLY A 115 2.00 17.72 2.76
CA GLY A 115 1.45 19.07 2.62
C GLY A 115 2.41 20.04 1.93
N GLU A 116 1.87 21.16 1.44
CA GLU A 116 2.58 22.23 0.72
C GLU A 116 3.54 23.01 1.64
N ASP A 117 4.36 23.89 1.08
CA ASP A 117 5.22 24.82 1.83
C ASP A 117 6.18 24.14 2.84
N GLY A 118 6.69 22.96 2.51
CA GLY A 118 7.63 22.22 3.36
C GLY A 118 6.98 21.42 4.49
N LEU A 119 5.65 21.32 4.52
CA LEU A 119 4.88 20.45 5.44
C LEU A 119 4.88 18.98 5.01
N HIS A 120 5.83 18.57 4.16
CA HIS A 120 5.99 17.20 3.73
C HIS A 120 6.95 16.44 4.66
N PRO A 121 6.72 15.14 4.91
CA PRO A 121 7.70 14.31 5.60
C PRO A 121 8.94 14.17 4.72
N LYS A 122 10.13 14.43 5.28
CA LYS A 122 11.41 14.31 4.56
C LYS A 122 11.99 12.91 4.59
N SER A 123 11.71 12.16 5.65
CA SER A 123 12.21 10.79 5.80
C SER A 123 11.24 9.95 6.61
N VAL A 124 11.16 8.66 6.31
CA VAL A 124 10.35 7.68 7.04
C VAL A 124 11.22 6.49 7.42
N LYS A 125 11.01 5.97 8.63
CA LYS A 125 11.68 4.78 9.15
C LYS A 125 10.64 3.70 9.43
N PHE A 126 10.87 2.50 8.91
CA PHE A 126 10.09 1.31 9.23
C PHE A 126 10.82 0.50 10.29
N ALA A 127 10.19 0.27 11.43
CA ALA A 127 10.81 -0.43 12.54
C ALA A 127 10.30 -1.87 12.74
N GLY A 128 9.10 -2.20 12.22
CA GLY A 128 8.50 -3.54 12.34
C GLY A 128 8.26 -4.00 13.78
N ARG A 129 8.03 -3.07 14.69
CA ARG A 129 7.92 -3.29 16.14
C ARG A 129 6.74 -2.53 16.72
N GLU A 130 6.05 -3.14 17.68
CA GLU A 130 4.88 -2.54 18.34
C GLU A 130 5.25 -1.65 19.53
N ASP A 131 6.49 -1.76 20.02
CA ASP A 131 7.06 -1.08 21.19
C ASP A 131 7.86 0.19 20.86
N ILE A 132 7.74 0.71 19.62
CA ILE A 132 8.50 1.89 19.18
C ILE A 132 7.91 3.18 19.72
N ASP A 133 8.69 4.02 20.39
CA ASP A 133 8.27 5.34 20.85
C ASP A 133 9.41 6.36 20.70
N PHE A 134 9.17 7.65 20.97
CA PHE A 134 10.17 8.71 20.78
C PHE A 134 11.45 8.52 21.59
N THR A 135 11.42 7.73 22.67
CA THR A 135 12.64 7.43 23.45
C THR A 135 13.56 6.44 22.74
N ASN A 136 13.01 5.52 21.93
CA ASN A 136 13.77 4.42 21.34
C ASN A 136 13.84 4.45 19.80
N ALA A 137 12.95 5.20 19.14
CA ALA A 137 12.83 5.26 17.68
C ALA A 137 14.10 5.75 16.97
N THR A 138 14.94 6.52 17.66
CA THR A 138 16.22 7.01 17.14
C THR A 138 17.38 6.07 17.38
N GLU A 139 17.31 5.24 18.43
CA GLU A 139 18.38 4.34 18.85
C GLU A 139 18.30 2.99 18.15
N LEU A 140 17.09 2.52 17.84
CA LEU A 140 16.88 1.24 17.20
C LEU A 140 17.14 1.32 15.69
N PRO A 141 17.84 0.32 15.10
CA PRO A 141 18.03 0.27 13.66
C PRO A 141 16.68 0.02 12.97
N PRO A 142 16.29 0.83 11.97
CA PRO A 142 15.09 0.57 11.19
C PRO A 142 15.33 -0.63 10.24
N LEU A 143 14.26 -1.39 9.97
CA LEU A 143 14.24 -2.38 8.89
C LEU A 143 14.50 -1.72 7.54
N GLN A 144 13.91 -0.54 7.33
CA GLN A 144 14.13 0.27 6.14
C GLN A 144 13.99 1.75 6.47
N LYS A 145 14.80 2.57 5.81
CA LYS A 145 14.66 4.02 5.81
C LYS A 145 14.40 4.51 4.39
N LEU A 146 13.43 5.40 4.23
CA LEU A 146 13.15 6.09 2.98
C LEU A 146 13.46 7.58 3.15
N GLU A 147 14.16 8.15 2.17
CA GLU A 147 14.24 9.60 1.98
C GLU A 147 13.15 9.98 0.98
N LEU A 148 12.29 10.91 1.37
CA LEU A 148 11.13 11.30 0.59
C LEU A 148 11.40 12.60 -0.16
N THR A 149 10.79 12.70 -1.33
CA THR A 149 10.81 13.89 -2.17
C THR A 149 9.45 14.56 -2.04
N GLU A 150 9.42 15.88 -2.13
CA GLU A 150 8.16 16.62 -2.18
C GLU A 150 7.30 16.15 -3.35
N ASP A 151 6.20 15.48 -3.01
CA ASP A 151 5.20 14.99 -3.95
C ASP A 151 3.81 15.30 -3.42
N PHE A 152 3.13 16.24 -4.09
CA PHE A 152 1.81 16.72 -3.72
C PHE A 152 0.66 15.96 -4.41
N ASP A 153 0.97 15.13 -5.41
CA ASP A 153 -0.02 14.48 -6.27
C ASP A 153 0.10 12.94 -6.24
N ALA A 154 0.88 12.44 -5.27
CA ALA A 154 1.10 11.02 -5.00
C ALA A 154 1.59 10.25 -6.24
N HIS A 155 2.57 10.80 -6.97
CA HIS A 155 3.16 10.16 -8.15
C HIS A 155 4.31 9.22 -7.80
N ILE A 156 5.06 9.52 -6.75
CA ILE A 156 6.21 8.71 -6.34
C ILE A 156 5.74 7.52 -5.53
N ASP A 157 6.11 6.34 -6.01
CA ASP A 157 5.94 5.06 -5.33
C ASP A 157 7.31 4.58 -4.87
N TYR A 158 7.47 4.42 -3.56
CA TYR A 158 8.74 4.04 -2.96
C TYR A 158 8.80 2.53 -2.77
N PRO A 159 9.74 1.82 -3.43
CA PRO A 159 9.87 0.38 -3.26
C PRO A 159 10.28 0.06 -1.83
N LEU A 160 9.61 -0.93 -1.25
CA LEU A 160 9.99 -1.49 0.04
C LEU A 160 10.84 -2.73 -0.19
N GLN A 161 11.83 -2.90 0.68
CA GLN A 161 12.66 -4.08 0.70
C GLN A 161 11.89 -5.19 1.39
N TYR A 162 11.77 -6.32 0.72
CA TYR A 162 11.21 -7.49 1.36
C TYR A 162 12.15 -7.92 2.47
N VAL A 163 11.65 -8.01 3.70
CA VAL A 163 12.40 -8.57 4.83
C VAL A 163 11.69 -9.83 5.28
N ASP A 164 12.45 -10.91 5.42
CA ASP A 164 11.92 -12.13 6.03
C ASP A 164 11.57 -11.88 7.52
N ARG A 165 10.86 -12.82 8.15
CA ARG A 165 10.57 -12.80 9.59
C ARG A 165 11.81 -12.64 10.46
N ASP A 166 12.97 -13.10 9.99
CA ASP A 166 14.26 -12.92 10.67
C ASP A 166 14.92 -11.53 10.43
N GLY A 167 14.25 -10.62 9.72
CA GLY A 167 14.75 -9.27 9.42
C GLY A 167 15.80 -9.21 8.31
N ASN A 168 15.99 -10.31 7.57
CA ASN A 168 16.94 -10.38 6.46
C ASN A 168 16.30 -9.83 5.18
N ALA A 169 16.97 -8.89 4.51
CA ALA A 169 16.57 -8.42 3.20
C ALA A 169 16.57 -9.60 2.21
N LEU A 170 15.39 -9.87 1.63
CA LEU A 170 15.20 -10.85 0.58
C LEU A 170 15.35 -10.15 -0.78
N PRO A 171 15.90 -10.84 -1.79
CA PRO A 171 15.97 -10.28 -3.13
C PRO A 171 14.55 -9.95 -3.61
N ASN A 172 14.36 -8.76 -4.19
CA ASN A 172 13.12 -8.40 -4.86
C ASN A 172 12.85 -9.47 -5.93
N LEU A 173 11.69 -10.16 -5.83
CA LEU A 173 11.25 -11.18 -6.79
C LEU A 173 11.00 -10.57 -8.17
#